data_AF-A0A1A8WN63-F1
#
_entry.id   AF-A0A1A8WN63-F1
#
_cell.length_a   1.000
_cell.length_b   1.000
_cell.length_c   1.000
_cell.angle_alpha   90.00
_cell.angle_beta   90.00
_cell.angle_gamma   90.00
#
_symmetry.space_group_name_H-M   'P 1'
#
loop_
_entity.id
_entity.type
_entity.pdbx_description
1 polymer ?
#
loop_
_entity_poly.entity_id
_entity_poly.type
_entity_poly.pdbx_seq_one_letter_code
_entity_poly.pdbx_strand_id
1 'polypeptide(L)'
;MSVEDITTEQLEDATKSFVSIESATQISRRFVRKKLEEIFNLEENALYERKKEINDIVEKVLINLLQEENKKKNDDLRIKDEDMNSVETNDDGDENSILANSSKMNSNQRNKNRSEEVKNENSIDDKSLCAQSDSNDNKNSSKKRKKGGNESLSARKKQANVMTKDYFLDSAKTLLCNISENIKLKLEPRIFSTGSCGWHIMDKVYLLVGDHNVLCQLCINCSVIGSKQWN
;
A
#
# COMPACT_ATOMS: atom_id res chain seq x y z
N MET A 1 -4.67 -41.50 6.61
CA MET A 1 -3.39 -41.22 5.94
C MET A 1 -2.46 -40.74 7.03
N SER A 2 -1.28 -41.35 7.18
CA SER A 2 -0.36 -40.94 8.25
C SER A 2 0.51 -39.79 7.75
N VAL A 3 1.03 -38.97 8.67
CA VAL A 3 1.88 -37.81 8.31
C VAL A 3 3.14 -38.28 7.57
N GLU A 4 3.61 -39.49 7.88
CA GLU A 4 4.76 -40.15 7.28
C GLU A 4 4.55 -40.53 5.81
N ASP A 5 3.29 -40.73 5.38
CA ASP A 5 2.96 -41.18 4.03
C ASP A 5 2.91 -40.02 3.01
N ILE A 6 2.89 -38.78 3.50
CA ILE A 6 2.75 -37.59 2.65
C ILE A 6 4.13 -37.19 2.12
N THR A 7 4.28 -37.24 0.80
CA THR A 7 5.51 -36.81 0.11
C THR A 7 5.55 -35.30 -0.08
N THR A 8 6.75 -34.76 -0.27
CA THR A 8 6.97 -33.35 -0.59
C THR A 8 6.25 -32.91 -1.86
N GLU A 9 6.21 -33.77 -2.87
CA GLU A 9 5.54 -33.52 -4.15
C GLU A 9 4.02 -33.35 -3.96
N GLN A 10 3.41 -34.18 -3.11
CA GLN A 10 1.98 -34.07 -2.80
C GLN A 10 1.66 -32.76 -2.06
N LEU A 11 2.54 -32.35 -1.13
CA LEU A 11 2.41 -31.06 -0.46
C LEU A 11 2.57 -29.88 -1.44
N GLU A 12 3.51 -29.97 -2.37
CA GLU A 12 3.71 -28.97 -3.42
C GLU A 12 2.49 -28.83 -4.33
N ASP A 13 1.96 -29.94 -4.83
CA ASP A 13 0.81 -29.92 -5.74
C ASP A 13 -0.48 -29.49 -5.03
N ALA A 14 -0.69 -29.92 -3.78
CA ALA A 14 -1.78 -29.42 -2.96
C ALA A 14 -1.63 -27.90 -2.73
N THR A 15 -0.43 -27.41 -2.44
CA THR A 15 -0.17 -25.97 -2.25
C THR A 15 -0.43 -25.17 -3.53
N LYS A 16 -0.01 -25.66 -4.70
CA LYS A 16 -0.28 -25.04 -6.01
C LYS A 16 -1.78 -24.94 -6.30
N SER A 17 -2.60 -25.87 -5.80
CA SER A 17 -4.03 -25.89 -6.10
C SER A 17 -4.81 -24.70 -5.51
N PHE A 18 -4.34 -24.11 -4.39
CA PHE A 18 -5.05 -23.02 -3.70
C PHE A 18 -4.21 -21.74 -3.52
N VAL A 19 -2.89 -21.79 -3.75
CA VAL A 19 -2.04 -20.61 -3.74
C VAL A 19 -1.96 -20.02 -5.14
N SER A 20 -2.53 -18.83 -5.32
CA SER A 20 -2.41 -18.00 -6.51
C SER A 20 -1.59 -16.75 -6.19
N ILE A 21 -1.09 -16.07 -7.21
CA ILE A 21 -0.30 -14.82 -7.07
C ILE A 21 -1.10 -13.76 -6.30
N GLU A 22 -2.41 -13.70 -6.52
CA GLU A 22 -3.33 -12.78 -5.85
C GLU A 22 -3.61 -13.20 -4.39
N SER A 23 -3.79 -14.50 -4.13
CA SER A 23 -4.05 -15.02 -2.78
C SER A 23 -2.79 -15.06 -1.89
N ALA A 24 -1.59 -15.01 -2.47
CA ALA A 24 -0.32 -15.03 -1.75
C ALA A 24 -0.15 -13.86 -0.77
N THR A 25 -0.75 -12.70 -1.07
CA THR A 25 -0.71 -11.52 -0.19
C THR A 25 -1.61 -11.65 1.05
N GLN A 26 -2.62 -12.53 0.99
CA GLN A 26 -3.64 -12.68 2.03
C GLN A 26 -3.48 -13.98 2.82
N ILE A 27 -2.78 -14.98 2.27
CA ILE A 27 -2.68 -16.31 2.86
C ILE A 27 -1.58 -16.35 3.94
N SER A 28 -1.99 -16.50 5.21
CA SER A 28 -1.03 -16.69 6.30
C SER A 28 -0.41 -18.09 6.26
N ARG A 29 0.85 -18.24 6.66
CA ARG A 29 1.55 -19.55 6.78
C ARG A 29 0.77 -20.56 7.63
N ARG A 30 0.04 -20.06 8.64
CA ARG A 30 -0.85 -20.87 9.48
C ARG A 30 -2.06 -21.38 8.71
N PHE A 31 -2.65 -20.53 7.86
CA PHE A 31 -3.78 -20.90 7.02
C PHE A 31 -3.38 -21.96 5.98
N VAL A 32 -2.22 -21.83 5.35
CA VAL A 32 -1.70 -22.86 4.42
C VAL A 32 -1.61 -24.22 5.10
N ARG A 33 -1.01 -24.30 6.28
CA ARG A 33 -0.90 -25.57 7.03
C ARG A 33 -2.27 -26.15 7.35
N LYS A 34 -3.18 -25.32 7.86
CA LYS A 34 -4.55 -25.77 8.20
C LYS A 34 -5.29 -26.28 6.97
N LYS A 35 -5.11 -25.63 5.81
CA LYS A 35 -5.70 -26.08 4.55
C LYS A 35 -5.09 -27.39 4.05
N LEU A 36 -3.79 -27.59 4.22
CA LEU A 36 -3.15 -28.86 3.91
C LEU A 36 -3.67 -29.97 4.84
N GLU A 37 -3.81 -29.70 6.15
CA GLU A 37 -4.40 -30.66 7.10
C GLU A 37 -5.84 -31.04 6.71
N GLU A 38 -6.64 -30.08 6.23
CA GLU A 38 -8.00 -30.32 5.72
C GLU A 38 -8.00 -31.17 4.43
N ILE A 39 -7.11 -30.89 3.48
CA ILE A 39 -7.01 -31.61 2.20
C ILE A 39 -6.56 -33.06 2.41
N PHE A 40 -5.60 -33.29 3.30
CA PHE A 40 -5.09 -34.63 3.62
C PHE A 40 -5.89 -35.34 4.72
N ASN A 41 -6.96 -34.70 5.22
CA ASN A 41 -7.85 -35.21 6.25
C ASN A 41 -7.08 -35.67 7.51
N LEU A 42 -6.14 -34.83 7.95
CA LEU A 42 -5.28 -35.04 9.12
C LEU A 42 -5.86 -34.36 10.36
N GLU A 43 -5.37 -34.76 11.54
CA GLU A 43 -5.71 -34.13 12.81
C GLU A 43 -5.13 -32.70 12.90
N GLU A 44 -5.78 -31.83 13.67
CA GLU A 44 -5.34 -30.44 13.84
C GLU A 44 -3.93 -30.41 14.45
N ASN A 45 -3.01 -29.69 13.78
CA ASN A 45 -1.58 -29.61 14.11
C ASN A 45 -0.73 -30.83 13.74
N ALA A 46 -1.25 -31.83 13.02
CA ALA A 46 -0.46 -32.97 12.54
C ALA A 46 0.72 -32.53 11.65
N LEU A 47 0.59 -31.43 10.90
CA LEU A 47 1.66 -30.89 10.05
C LEU A 47 2.54 -29.83 10.75
N TYR A 48 2.42 -29.69 12.08
CA TYR A 48 3.19 -28.70 12.83
C TYR A 48 4.70 -29.02 12.84
N GLU A 49 5.06 -30.29 12.89
CA GLU A 49 6.46 -30.75 12.89
C GLU A 49 7.16 -30.42 11.57
N ARG A 50 6.44 -30.53 10.44
CA ARG A 50 6.92 -30.20 9.08
C ARG A 50 6.69 -28.74 8.68
N LYS A 51 6.49 -27.83 9.64
CA LYS A 51 6.21 -26.41 9.35
C LYS A 51 7.27 -25.68 8.53
N LYS A 52 8.55 -26.08 8.67
CA LYS A 52 9.66 -25.44 7.94
C LYS A 52 9.62 -25.85 6.48
N GLU A 53 9.50 -27.15 6.24
CA GLU A 53 9.36 -27.75 4.91
C GLU A 53 8.16 -27.16 4.16
N ILE A 54 7.01 -27.02 4.82
CA ILE A 54 5.81 -26.40 4.21
C ILE A 54 6.07 -24.92 3.86
N ASN A 55 6.78 -24.17 4.70
CA ASN A 55 7.10 -22.78 4.37
C ASN A 55 8.02 -22.69 3.15
N ASP A 56 9.03 -23.55 3.07
CA ASP A 56 9.97 -23.58 1.95
C ASP A 56 9.24 -23.97 0.65
N ILE A 57 8.29 -24.89 0.71
CA ILE A 57 7.40 -25.26 -0.41
C ILE A 57 6.57 -24.05 -0.87
N VAL A 58 5.95 -23.33 0.06
CA VAL A 58 5.15 -22.13 -0.27
C VAL A 58 6.01 -21.07 -0.95
N GLU A 59 7.22 -20.81 -0.42
CA GLU A 59 8.15 -19.83 -1.00
C GLU A 59 8.59 -20.25 -2.41
N LYS A 60 8.91 -21.53 -2.63
CA LYS A 60 9.23 -22.08 -3.96
C LYS A 60 8.07 -21.97 -4.94
N VAL A 61 6.87 -22.36 -4.53
CA VAL A 61 5.66 -22.28 -5.39
C VAL A 61 5.40 -20.83 -5.80
N LEU A 62 5.54 -19.88 -4.89
CA LEU A 62 5.36 -18.46 -5.19
C LEU A 62 6.40 -17.95 -6.19
N ILE A 63 7.68 -18.31 -6.01
CA ILE A 63 8.76 -17.94 -6.94
C ILE A 63 8.47 -18.51 -8.34
N ASN A 64 8.06 -19.78 -8.43
CA ASN A 64 7.75 -20.42 -9.70
C ASN A 64 6.57 -19.76 -10.41
N LEU A 65 5.48 -19.44 -9.69
CA LEU A 65 4.32 -18.76 -10.26
C LEU A 65 4.69 -17.36 -10.81
N LEU A 66 5.54 -16.61 -10.10
CA LEU A 66 6.03 -15.30 -10.56
C LEU A 66 6.92 -15.42 -11.80
N GLN A 67 7.80 -16.43 -11.84
CA GLN A 67 8.64 -16.70 -13.01
C GLN A 67 7.82 -17.11 -14.24
N GLU A 68 6.83 -17.99 -14.07
CA GLU A 68 5.92 -18.39 -15.14
C GLU A 68 5.12 -17.20 -15.70
N GLU A 69 4.63 -16.30 -14.85
CA GLU A 69 3.91 -15.11 -15.27
C GLU A 69 4.81 -14.17 -16.10
N ASN A 70 6.04 -13.95 -15.65
CA ASN A 70 7.00 -13.11 -16.36
C ASN A 70 7.46 -13.75 -17.69
N LYS A 71 7.60 -15.08 -17.73
CA LYS A 71 7.94 -15.79 -18.96
C LYS A 71 6.80 -15.71 -19.99
N LYS A 72 5.54 -15.93 -19.57
CA LYS A 72 4.36 -15.78 -20.44
C LYS A 72 4.25 -14.37 -21.02
N LYS A 73 4.46 -13.32 -20.21
CA LYS A 73 4.48 -11.92 -20.70
C LYS A 73 5.57 -11.67 -21.75
N ASN A 74 6.74 -12.29 -21.59
CA ASN A 74 7.83 -12.16 -22.56
C ASN A 74 7.61 -12.98 -23.83
N ASP A 75 6.98 -14.17 -23.73
CA ASP A 75 6.65 -14.99 -24.89
C ASP A 75 5.47 -14.39 -25.69
N ASP A 76 4.47 -13.78 -25.04
CA ASP A 76 3.36 -13.05 -25.70
C ASP A 76 3.84 -11.79 -26.46
N LEU A 77 4.95 -11.19 -26.03
CA LEU A 77 5.59 -10.10 -26.76
C LEU A 77 6.35 -10.60 -27.99
N ARG A 78 6.93 -11.80 -27.95
CA ARG A 78 7.65 -12.39 -29.10
C ARG A 78 6.73 -12.88 -30.22
N ILE A 79 5.54 -13.38 -29.90
CA ILE A 79 4.59 -13.84 -30.93
C ILE A 79 4.03 -12.67 -31.75
N LYS A 80 3.96 -11.45 -31.19
CA LYS A 80 3.51 -10.26 -31.94
C LYS A 80 4.53 -9.70 -32.94
N ASP A 81 5.81 -10.04 -32.80
CA ASP A 81 6.86 -9.57 -33.70
C ASP A 81 7.09 -10.50 -34.90
N GLU A 82 6.58 -11.74 -34.88
CA GLU A 82 6.77 -12.70 -35.98
C GLU A 82 5.63 -12.71 -37.02
N ASP A 83 4.44 -12.19 -36.70
CA ASP A 83 3.30 -12.09 -37.65
C ASP A 83 3.30 -10.82 -38.52
N MET A 84 4.35 -9.99 -38.47
CA MET A 84 4.46 -8.72 -39.21
C MET A 84 5.66 -8.65 -40.16
N ASN A 85 6.17 -9.79 -40.64
CA ASN A 85 7.26 -9.82 -41.64
C ASN A 85 7.08 -10.90 -42.71
N SER A 86 5.89 -11.01 -43.28
CA SER A 86 5.69 -11.66 -44.59
C SER A 86 4.74 -10.86 -45.47
N VAL A 87 5.21 -9.73 -46.01
CA VAL A 87 4.63 -9.19 -47.25
C VAL A 87 5.76 -8.95 -48.23
N GLU A 88 5.75 -9.80 -49.25
CA GLU A 88 6.53 -9.71 -50.47
C GLU A 88 6.36 -8.34 -51.12
N THR A 89 7.47 -7.81 -51.64
CA THR A 89 7.50 -6.66 -52.53
C THR A 89 7.06 -7.11 -53.91
N ASN A 90 6.09 -6.43 -54.50
CA ASN A 90 5.99 -6.22 -55.95
C ASN A 90 5.05 -5.04 -56.26
N ASP A 91 5.28 -4.51 -57.44
CA ASP A 91 5.16 -3.13 -57.92
C ASP A 91 3.86 -2.83 -58.69
N ASP A 92 3.66 -1.54 -58.97
CA ASP A 92 2.83 -0.89 -59.98
C ASP A 92 1.29 -0.77 -59.84
N GLY A 93 0.81 0.47 -60.01
CA GLY A 93 -0.38 0.76 -60.82
C GLY A 93 -1.59 1.48 -60.19
N ASP A 94 -1.56 2.82 -60.27
CA ASP A 94 -2.60 3.68 -60.87
C ASP A 94 -3.91 4.11 -60.14
N GLU A 95 -4.13 5.43 -60.29
CA GLU A 95 -5.28 6.37 -60.22
C GLU A 95 -6.57 6.24 -59.35
N ASN A 96 -6.80 7.37 -58.66
CA ASN A 96 -8.03 8.20 -58.54
C ASN A 96 -9.20 7.88 -57.57
N SER A 97 -9.36 8.83 -56.63
CA SER A 97 -10.56 9.66 -56.39
C SER A 97 -11.47 9.42 -55.15
N ILE A 98 -11.46 10.46 -54.29
CA ILE A 98 -12.63 11.26 -53.83
C ILE A 98 -13.49 10.84 -52.60
N LEU A 99 -13.46 11.77 -51.62
CA LEU A 99 -14.48 12.27 -50.66
C LEU A 99 -14.97 11.46 -49.43
N ALA A 100 -14.62 12.02 -48.26
CA ALA A 100 -15.48 12.56 -47.19
C ALA A 100 -16.91 11.97 -46.99
N ASN A 101 -17.21 11.46 -45.78
CA ASN A 101 -17.88 12.22 -44.71
C ASN A 101 -18.44 11.31 -43.59
N SER A 102 -18.29 11.83 -42.37
CA SER A 102 -19.29 11.85 -41.28
C SER A 102 -19.86 10.56 -40.66
N SER A 103 -19.61 10.47 -39.35
CA SER A 103 -20.61 10.44 -38.27
C SER A 103 -21.13 9.11 -37.71
N LYS A 104 -21.42 9.22 -36.39
CA LYS A 104 -22.30 8.42 -35.52
C LYS A 104 -21.63 7.21 -34.85
N MET A 105 -21.32 7.37 -33.56
CA MET A 105 -22.18 7.03 -32.42
C MET A 105 -22.23 5.52 -32.21
N ASN A 106 -21.64 5.05 -31.12
CA ASN A 106 -22.31 4.00 -30.37
C ASN A 106 -22.04 4.10 -28.87
N SER A 107 -23.16 4.24 -28.17
CA SER A 107 -23.41 4.05 -26.76
C SER A 107 -23.07 2.64 -26.29
N ASN A 108 -22.63 2.47 -25.04
CA ASN A 108 -23.51 1.99 -23.96
C ASN A 108 -22.76 1.60 -22.67
N GLN A 109 -23.45 1.92 -21.58
CA GLN A 109 -23.57 1.15 -20.33
C GLN A 109 -22.30 0.97 -19.47
N ARG A 110 -22.26 1.72 -18.35
CA ARG A 110 -21.66 1.21 -17.11
C ARG A 110 -22.66 1.24 -15.98
N ASN A 111 -22.94 0.01 -15.52
CA ASN A 111 -23.77 -0.35 -14.38
C ASN A 111 -23.25 0.25 -13.07
N LYS A 112 -24.21 0.58 -12.22
CA LYS A 112 -24.08 1.20 -10.90
C LYS A 112 -24.50 0.17 -9.84
N ASN A 113 -23.55 -0.39 -9.11
CA ASN A 113 -23.73 -1.10 -7.83
C ASN A 113 -22.63 -0.53 -6.90
N ARG A 114 -22.90 0.35 -5.93
CA ARG A 114 -23.53 0.20 -4.61
C ARG A 114 -22.88 -0.84 -3.68
N SER A 115 -22.30 -0.28 -2.61
CA SER A 115 -22.08 -0.79 -1.24
C SER A 115 -20.97 -1.85 -1.05
N GLU A 116 -20.20 -1.90 0.05
CA GLU A 116 -20.51 -1.64 1.45
C GLU A 116 -19.31 -1.09 2.25
N GLU A 117 -19.65 -0.36 3.32
CA GLU A 117 -18.76 0.04 4.42
C GLU A 117 -18.40 -1.19 5.28
N VAL A 118 -17.14 -1.30 5.69
CA VAL A 118 -16.76 -2.12 6.84
C VAL A 118 -15.85 -1.31 7.75
N LYS A 119 -16.39 -1.02 8.94
CA LYS A 119 -15.71 -0.52 10.13
C LYS A 119 -14.63 -1.52 10.55
N ASN A 120 -13.50 -1.04 11.05
CA ASN A 120 -12.77 -1.82 12.06
C ASN A 120 -12.05 -0.89 13.04
N GLU A 121 -12.55 -0.97 14.27
CA GLU A 121 -11.87 -0.63 15.50
C GLU A 121 -10.64 -1.54 15.65
N ASN A 122 -9.52 -1.00 16.15
CA ASN A 122 -8.85 -1.60 17.29
C ASN A 122 -7.75 -0.71 17.84
N SER A 123 -7.91 -0.42 19.12
CA SER A 123 -6.87 -0.07 20.07
C SER A 123 -5.75 -1.11 20.06
N ILE A 124 -4.50 -0.67 20.04
CA ILE A 124 -3.43 -1.28 20.82
C ILE A 124 -2.50 -0.14 21.24
N ASP A 125 -2.45 0.07 22.55
CA ASP A 125 -1.37 0.76 23.24
C ASP A 125 -0.06 0.02 22.95
N ASP A 126 0.90 0.69 22.33
CA ASP A 126 2.28 0.27 22.52
C ASP A 126 3.27 1.43 22.53
N LYS A 127 4.19 1.28 23.47
CA LYS A 127 5.01 2.28 24.13
C LYS A 127 6.39 2.23 23.52
N SER A 128 6.81 3.26 22.78
CA SER A 128 8.19 3.38 22.30
C SER A 128 8.47 4.84 21.90
N LEU A 129 9.06 5.62 22.80
CA LEU A 129 10.49 5.98 22.83
C LEU A 129 10.95 6.82 21.60
N CYS A 130 10.70 8.13 21.69
CA CYS A 130 11.46 9.13 20.95
C CYS A 130 11.98 10.17 21.94
N ALA A 131 13.30 10.32 21.97
CA ALA A 131 14.08 11.00 23.00
C ALA A 131 13.63 12.43 23.32
N GLN A 132 13.54 12.70 24.62
CA GLN A 132 13.44 14.04 25.18
C GLN A 132 14.74 14.80 24.92
N SER A 133 14.62 16.02 24.39
CA SER A 133 15.61 17.07 24.60
C SER A 133 14.87 18.28 25.15
N ASP A 134 14.58 18.21 26.46
CA ASP A 134 14.27 19.38 27.27
C ASP A 134 15.59 20.06 27.63
N SER A 135 15.94 21.12 26.90
CA SER A 135 16.89 22.12 27.39
C SER A 135 16.11 23.30 27.93
N ASN A 136 15.91 23.26 29.24
CA ASN A 136 15.61 24.43 30.05
C ASN A 136 16.87 25.32 30.05
N ASP A 137 16.84 26.43 29.31
CA ASP A 137 17.79 27.52 29.53
C ASP A 137 17.03 28.82 29.81
N ASN A 138 16.96 29.11 31.10
CA ASN A 138 16.44 30.34 31.67
C ASN A 138 17.61 31.05 32.35
N LYS A 139 18.23 32.03 31.66
CA LYS A 139 18.73 33.31 32.24
C LYS A 139 19.53 34.16 31.24
N ASN A 140 19.00 35.38 31.03
CA ASN A 140 19.67 36.65 30.76
C ASN A 140 20.93 36.67 29.87
N SER A 141 20.78 37.23 28.67
CA SER A 141 21.76 38.20 28.18
C SER A 141 21.07 39.41 27.54
N SER A 142 21.32 40.55 28.15
CA SER A 142 20.79 41.87 27.81
C SER A 142 21.49 42.41 26.55
N LYS A 143 20.86 42.28 25.39
CA LYS A 143 21.14 43.15 24.23
C LYS A 143 19.83 43.70 23.68
N LYS A 144 19.49 44.92 24.13
CA LYS A 144 18.50 45.81 23.51
C LYS A 144 18.83 45.93 22.01
N ARG A 145 18.16 45.14 21.16
CA ARG A 145 18.08 45.43 19.73
C ARG A 145 17.00 46.49 19.52
N LYS A 146 17.34 47.50 18.72
CA LYS A 146 16.45 48.58 18.30
C LYS A 146 15.15 47.99 17.75
N LYS A 147 14.01 48.44 18.28
CA LYS A 147 12.68 48.31 17.68
C LYS A 147 12.70 49.02 16.32
N GLY A 148 13.00 48.27 15.26
CA GLY A 148 12.64 48.60 13.89
C GLY A 148 11.28 47.95 13.61
N GLY A 149 10.32 48.75 13.16
CA GLY A 149 8.94 48.34 12.94
C GLY A 149 8.79 47.15 11.99
N ASN A 150 7.73 46.39 12.24
CA ASN A 150 7.28 45.22 11.49
C ASN A 150 8.00 43.90 11.80
N GLU A 151 8.13 43.56 13.08
CA GLU A 151 8.38 42.17 13.49
C GLU A 151 7.16 41.34 13.08
N SER A 152 7.28 40.60 11.98
CA SER A 152 6.26 39.64 11.58
C SER A 152 6.08 38.65 12.73
N LEU A 153 4.94 38.72 13.44
CA LEU A 153 4.63 37.78 14.50
C LEU A 153 4.86 36.36 13.98
N SER A 154 5.60 35.54 14.74
CA SER A 154 5.85 34.14 14.39
C SER A 154 4.53 33.43 14.09
N ALA A 155 4.52 32.53 13.09
CA ALA A 155 3.35 31.72 12.74
C ALA A 155 2.70 31.07 13.98
N ARG A 156 3.54 30.64 14.94
CA ARG A 156 3.10 30.08 16.22
C ARG A 156 2.20 31.03 17.02
N LYS A 157 2.58 32.30 17.11
CA LYS A 157 1.83 33.32 17.88
C LYS A 157 0.59 33.77 17.14
N LYS A 158 0.64 33.82 15.80
CA LYS A 158 -0.53 34.13 14.96
C LYS A 158 -1.60 33.04 15.06
N GLN A 159 -1.19 31.77 15.16
CA GLN A 159 -2.10 30.63 15.15
C GLN A 159 -2.54 30.15 16.54
N ALA A 160 -1.94 30.66 17.62
CA ALA A 160 -2.17 30.20 18.99
C ALA A 160 -3.62 30.33 19.49
N ASN A 161 -4.42 31.25 18.93
CA ASN A 161 -5.80 31.50 19.35
C ASN A 161 -6.80 31.36 18.20
N VAL A 162 -6.43 30.64 17.13
CA VAL A 162 -7.26 30.54 15.92
C VAL A 162 -8.47 29.63 16.12
N MET A 163 -8.34 28.57 16.92
CA MET A 163 -9.42 27.64 17.22
C MET A 163 -9.13 26.85 18.50
N THR A 164 -10.06 25.97 18.89
CA THR A 164 -9.92 25.04 20.02
C THR A 164 -9.51 23.66 19.54
N LYS A 165 -9.02 22.80 20.45
CA LYS A 165 -8.61 21.43 20.10
C LYS A 165 -9.81 20.57 19.72
N ASP A 166 -10.91 20.70 20.46
CA ASP A 166 -12.14 19.94 20.23
C ASP A 166 -12.76 20.31 18.89
N TYR A 167 -12.82 21.61 18.59
CA TYR A 167 -13.31 22.09 17.29
C TYR A 167 -12.48 21.54 16.13
N PHE A 168 -11.16 21.46 16.29
CA PHE A 168 -10.29 20.86 15.28
C PHE A 168 -10.63 19.38 15.06
N LEU A 169 -10.79 18.58 16.12
CA LEU A 169 -11.10 17.16 15.96
C LEU A 169 -12.46 16.93 15.29
N ASP A 170 -13.48 17.72 15.66
CA ASP A 170 -14.83 17.58 15.12
C ASP A 170 -14.95 18.08 13.67
N SER A 171 -14.18 19.11 13.32
CA SER A 171 -14.30 19.80 12.03
C SER A 171 -13.21 19.40 11.02
N ALA A 172 -12.08 18.86 11.46
CA ALA A 172 -10.99 18.53 10.57
C ALA A 172 -11.35 17.33 9.69
N LYS A 173 -11.15 17.51 8.39
CA LYS A 173 -11.31 16.43 7.43
C LYS A 173 -10.05 15.56 7.41
N THR A 174 -10.24 14.27 7.14
CA THR A 174 -9.15 13.35 6.82
C THR A 174 -8.38 13.88 5.61
N LEU A 175 -7.05 13.95 5.72
CA LEU A 175 -6.21 14.33 4.59
C LEU A 175 -5.93 13.10 3.74
N LEU A 176 -6.15 13.23 2.43
CA LEU A 176 -5.78 12.21 1.46
C LEU A 176 -4.39 12.56 0.91
N CYS A 177 -3.42 11.66 1.10
CA CYS A 177 -2.06 11.81 0.60
C CYS A 177 -1.77 10.68 -0.38
N ASN A 178 -1.45 11.03 -1.62
CA ASN A 178 -1.02 10.06 -2.62
C ASN A 178 0.50 10.11 -2.69
N ILE A 179 1.15 8.99 -2.38
CA ILE A 179 2.61 8.86 -2.54
C ILE A 179 2.96 8.43 -3.95
N SER A 180 2.12 7.57 -4.53
CA SER A 180 2.19 7.10 -5.91
C SER A 180 0.78 6.94 -6.46
N GLU A 181 0.65 6.55 -7.74
CA GLU A 181 -0.65 6.32 -8.38
C GLU A 181 -1.50 5.29 -7.63
N ASN A 182 -0.84 4.31 -7.01
CA ASN A 182 -1.48 3.16 -6.37
C ASN A 182 -1.53 3.25 -4.85
N ILE A 183 -0.73 4.13 -4.23
CA ILE A 183 -0.64 4.25 -2.77
C ILE A 183 -1.34 5.52 -2.33
N LYS A 184 -2.57 5.35 -1.84
CA LYS A 184 -3.42 6.40 -1.28
C LYS A 184 -3.53 6.22 0.23
N LEU A 185 -3.13 7.24 0.97
CA LEU A 185 -3.09 7.24 2.42
C LEU A 185 -4.14 8.19 2.97
N LYS A 186 -4.77 7.77 4.07
CA LYS A 186 -5.77 8.54 4.79
C LYS A 186 -5.19 8.96 6.13
N LEU A 187 -4.82 10.23 6.27
CA LEU A 187 -4.30 10.74 7.53
C LEU A 187 -5.48 11.26 8.36
N GLU A 188 -5.69 10.67 9.53
CA GLU A 188 -6.79 11.03 10.41
C GLU A 188 -6.39 12.17 11.36
N PRO A 189 -7.31 13.11 11.64
CA PRO A 189 -7.09 14.13 12.65
C PRO A 189 -6.88 13.49 14.02
N ARG A 190 -5.89 13.99 14.77
CA ARG A 190 -5.54 13.48 16.10
C ARG A 190 -4.91 14.56 16.96
N ILE A 191 -5.06 14.41 18.28
CA ILE A 191 -4.24 15.09 19.29
C ILE A 191 -3.04 14.21 19.65
N PHE A 192 -1.84 14.76 19.49
CA PHE A 192 -0.59 14.12 19.87
C PHE A 192 -0.38 14.19 21.39
N SER A 193 0.36 13.23 21.95
CA SER A 193 0.72 13.20 23.38
C SER A 193 1.42 14.48 23.86
N THR A 194 2.07 15.20 22.95
CA THR A 194 2.70 16.50 23.23
C THR A 194 1.73 17.68 23.35
N GLY A 195 0.42 17.42 23.27
CA GLY A 195 -0.66 18.41 23.33
C GLY A 195 -0.87 19.20 22.03
N SER A 196 -0.18 18.84 20.94
CA SER A 196 -0.44 19.43 19.62
C SER A 196 -1.52 18.66 18.88
N CYS A 197 -2.08 19.26 17.84
CA CYS A 197 -3.12 18.70 17.00
C CYS A 197 -2.58 18.59 15.58
N GLY A 198 -3.14 17.69 14.80
CA GLY A 198 -2.79 17.55 13.39
C GLY A 198 -3.29 16.23 12.83
N TRP A 199 -2.57 15.67 11.87
CA TRP A 199 -2.91 14.42 11.23
C TRP A 199 -1.76 13.42 11.34
N HIS A 200 -2.12 12.16 11.55
CA HIS A 200 -1.16 11.06 11.71
C HIS A 200 -1.63 9.85 10.89
N ILE A 201 -0.68 9.15 10.28
CA ILE A 201 -0.87 7.78 9.79
C ILE A 201 0.40 6.98 10.05
N MET A 202 0.21 5.70 10.38
CA MET A 202 1.26 4.70 10.37
C MET A 202 0.72 3.48 9.65
N ASP A 203 1.39 3.08 8.59
CA ASP A 203 0.96 1.96 7.76
C ASP A 203 2.17 1.20 7.22
N LYS A 204 1.95 -0.02 6.73
CA LYS A 204 2.97 -0.80 6.04
C LYS A 204 2.62 -0.87 4.57
N VAL A 205 3.51 -0.38 3.72
CA VAL A 205 3.32 -0.27 2.27
C VAL A 205 4.39 -1.06 1.55
N TYR A 206 4.01 -1.81 0.52
CA TYR A 206 4.99 -2.42 -0.38
C TYR A 206 5.46 -1.37 -1.39
N LEU A 207 6.77 -1.14 -1.42
CA LEU A 207 7.42 -0.26 -2.39
C LEU A 207 8.32 -1.07 -3.30
N LEU A 208 8.22 -0.82 -4.59
CA LEU A 208 9.11 -1.42 -5.59
C LEU A 208 10.45 -0.68 -5.53
N VAL A 209 11.52 -1.40 -5.21
CA VAL A 209 12.90 -0.90 -5.19
C VAL A 209 13.72 -1.75 -6.16
N GLY A 210 13.96 -1.23 -7.36
CA GLY A 210 14.46 -2.03 -8.48
C GLY A 210 13.41 -3.06 -8.90
N ASP A 211 13.78 -4.34 -8.84
CA ASP A 211 12.90 -5.47 -9.21
C ASP A 211 12.27 -6.17 -7.98
N HIS A 212 12.43 -5.61 -6.78
CA HIS A 212 11.97 -6.23 -5.54
C HIS A 212 10.88 -5.40 -4.86
N ASN A 213 9.80 -6.07 -4.46
CA ASN A 213 8.78 -5.49 -3.59
C ASN A 213 9.24 -5.60 -2.13
N VAL A 214 9.49 -4.45 -1.50
CA VAL A 214 9.95 -4.35 -0.12
C VAL A 214 8.81 -3.85 0.75
N LEU A 215 8.52 -4.56 1.84
CA LEU A 215 7.57 -4.09 2.84
C LEU A 215 8.20 -2.97 3.68
N CYS A 216 7.75 -1.75 3.48
CA CYS A 216 8.22 -0.57 4.18
C CYS A 216 7.21 -0.15 5.25
N GLN A 217 7.69 0.20 6.44
CA GLN A 217 6.88 0.91 7.42
C GLN A 217 6.91 2.40 7.12
N LEU A 218 5.74 2.98 6.89
CA LEU A 218 5.57 4.38 6.57
C LEU A 218 4.82 5.08 7.72
N CYS A 219 5.35 6.22 8.14
CA CYS A 219 4.73 7.06 9.15
C CYS A 219 4.74 8.51 8.67
N ILE A 220 3.57 9.16 8.66
CA ILE A 220 3.46 10.58 8.33
C ILE A 220 2.86 11.33 9.52
N ASN A 221 3.59 12.36 9.94
CA ASN A 221 3.18 13.29 10.98
C ASN A 221 3.02 14.69 10.40
N CYS A 222 1.79 15.20 10.41
CA CYS A 222 1.48 16.58 10.07
C CYS A 222 0.97 17.28 11.34
N SER A 223 1.75 18.17 11.93
CA SER A 223 1.33 18.91 13.14
C SER A 223 0.98 20.35 12.80
N VAL A 224 -0.12 20.84 13.37
CA VAL A 224 -0.53 22.24 13.22
C VAL A 224 0.34 23.14 14.10
N ILE A 225 0.91 24.17 13.50
CA ILE A 225 1.79 25.10 14.20
C ILE A 225 0.97 25.93 15.20
N GLY A 226 1.45 26.04 16.44
CA GLY A 226 0.78 26.83 17.48
C GLY A 226 -0.38 26.13 18.18
N SER A 227 -0.84 24.96 17.70
CA SER A 227 -2.03 24.30 18.24
C SER A 227 -1.91 23.79 19.68
N LYS A 228 -0.69 23.69 20.20
CA LYS A 228 -0.46 23.38 21.63
C LYS A 228 -1.14 24.39 22.56
N GLN A 229 -1.30 25.63 22.10
CA GLN A 229 -1.88 26.74 22.86
C GLN A 229 -3.41 26.83 22.71
N TRP A 230 -4.02 25.99 21.87
CA TRP A 230 -5.47 25.94 21.75
C TRP A 230 -6.08 25.40 23.03
N ASN A 231 -7.07 26.11 23.56
CA ASN A 231 -7.86 25.72 24.72
C ASN A 231 -9.19 25.14 24.25
#